data_AF-A0A5R2NCD4-F1
#
_entry.id   AF-A0A5R2NCD4-F1
#
_cell.length_a   1.000
_cell.length_b   1.000
_cell.length_c   1.000
_cell.angle_alpha   90.00
_cell.angle_beta   90.00
_cell.angle_gamma   90.00
#
_symmetry.space_group_name_H-M   'P 1'
#
loop_
_entity.id
_entity.type
_entity.pdbx_description
1 polymer ?
#
loop_
_entity_poly.entity_id
_entity_poly.type
_entity_poly.pdbx_seq_one_letter_code
_entity_poly.pdbx_strand_id
1 'polypeptide(L)'
;MDAPLIAPGKPASLNSSQAASRLGAPAAATLLIVAYATITSLLLPVNVDVSWLLTVGDRVLNGERLYVDIAEANPPFSTWLYLPFLVMERLTGLAAELWLSVGLAALAVASIWFSARILIQADESLKRYARLAPVAVFCVLFLLPLDFGQREQISVIALLPWLALFSVRDHRVDFHAGSAAERIVAGAGAAVFVMIKPPYSVLALAVPA
;
A
#
# COMPACT_ATOMS: atom_id res chain seq x y z
N MET A 1 52.41 45.43 -17.48
CA MET A 1 52.13 44.18 -16.74
C MET A 1 50.65 43.93 -16.93
N ASP A 2 50.34 43.20 -17.98
CA ASP A 2 48.99 43.06 -18.53
C ASP A 2 48.34 41.82 -17.90
N ALA A 3 47.32 42.05 -17.07
CA ALA A 3 46.51 40.96 -16.53
C ALA A 3 45.40 40.61 -17.54
N PRO A 4 45.24 39.34 -17.96
CA PRO A 4 44.15 38.97 -18.83
C PRO A 4 42.84 38.88 -18.05
N LEU A 5 41.78 39.49 -18.59
CA LEU A 5 40.40 39.35 -18.10
C LEU A 5 39.97 37.87 -18.15
N ILE A 6 39.54 37.34 -17.01
CA ILE A 6 38.87 36.05 -16.90
C ILE A 6 37.47 36.19 -17.52
N ALA A 7 37.19 35.42 -18.57
CA ALA A 7 35.87 35.36 -19.19
C ALA A 7 34.83 34.79 -18.20
N PRO A 8 33.60 35.35 -18.14
CA PRO A 8 32.56 34.82 -17.27
C PRO A 8 32.11 33.44 -17.76
N GLY A 9 32.19 32.45 -16.86
CA GLY A 9 31.74 31.09 -17.11
C GLY A 9 30.30 31.06 -17.59
N LYS A 10 30.07 30.40 -18.73
CA LYS A 10 28.76 30.13 -19.32
C LYS A 10 27.89 29.43 -18.26
N PRO A 11 26.68 29.93 -17.94
CA PRO A 11 25.81 29.25 -17.00
C PRO A 11 25.46 27.87 -17.57
N ALA A 12 25.72 26.82 -16.79
CA ALA A 12 25.34 25.46 -17.14
C ALA A 12 23.82 25.41 -17.34
N SER A 13 23.38 25.35 -18.59
CA SER A 13 21.99 25.12 -18.94
C SER A 13 21.62 23.71 -18.45
N LEU A 14 20.95 23.64 -17.31
CA LEU A 14 20.36 22.39 -16.80
C LEU A 14 19.31 21.94 -17.82
N ASN A 15 19.68 20.97 -18.66
CA ASN A 15 18.84 20.43 -19.72
C ASN A 15 17.54 19.88 -19.13
N SER A 16 16.40 20.38 -19.61
CA SER A 16 15.04 19.94 -19.27
C SER A 16 14.82 18.43 -19.46
N SER A 17 15.61 17.78 -20.33
CA SER A 17 15.60 16.33 -20.54
C SER A 17 16.08 15.53 -19.33
N GLN A 18 16.96 16.09 -18.49
CA GLN A 18 17.43 15.43 -17.27
C GLN A 18 16.41 15.47 -16.13
N ALA A 19 15.50 16.46 -16.11
CA ALA A 19 14.44 16.54 -15.11
C ALA A 19 13.31 15.55 -15.41
N ALA A 20 12.92 15.41 -16.68
CA ALA A 20 11.90 14.45 -17.11
C ALA A 20 12.35 12.99 -16.92
N SER A 21 13.63 12.67 -17.19
CA SER A 21 14.17 11.31 -17.00
C SER A 21 14.25 10.90 -15.52
N ARG A 22 14.42 11.85 -14.60
CA ARG A 22 14.55 11.59 -13.15
C ARG A 22 13.23 11.23 -12.45
N LEU A 23 12.09 11.73 -12.94
CA LEU A 23 10.75 11.36 -12.44
C LEU A 23 10.15 10.18 -13.20
N GLY A 24 10.50 9.99 -14.47
CA GLY A 24 10.05 8.84 -15.27
C GLY A 24 10.61 7.50 -14.77
N ALA A 25 11.87 7.47 -14.33
CA ALA A 25 12.51 6.22 -13.90
C ALA A 25 11.86 5.57 -12.66
N PRO A 26 11.54 6.29 -11.57
CA PRO A 26 10.83 5.70 -10.42
C PRO A 26 9.41 5.23 -10.77
N ALA A 27 8.68 5.99 -11.59
CA ALA A 27 7.34 5.59 -12.03
C ALA A 27 7.40 4.30 -12.86
N ALA A 28 8.31 4.23 -13.84
CA ALA A 28 8.54 3.04 -14.65
C ALA A 28 8.97 1.84 -13.77
N ALA A 29 9.89 2.04 -12.82
CA ALA A 29 10.28 0.99 -11.88
C ALA A 29 9.10 0.48 -11.04
N THR A 30 8.25 1.38 -10.56
CA THR A 30 7.04 1.00 -9.81
C THR A 30 6.09 0.17 -10.67
N LEU A 31 5.86 0.57 -11.92
CA LEU A 31 5.03 -0.19 -12.86
C LEU A 31 5.61 -1.58 -13.16
N LEU A 32 6.93 -1.68 -13.33
CA LEU A 32 7.61 -2.97 -13.52
C LEU A 32 7.46 -3.87 -12.29
N ILE A 33 7.57 -3.32 -11.08
CA ILE A 33 7.38 -4.08 -9.84
C ILE A 33 5.93 -4.55 -9.71
N VAL A 34 4.95 -3.71 -10.02
CA VAL A 34 3.52 -4.08 -10.02
C VAL A 34 3.25 -5.19 -11.02
N ALA A 35 3.76 -5.05 -12.25
CA ALA A 35 3.62 -6.08 -13.28
C ALA A 35 4.28 -7.39 -12.84
N TYR A 36 5.51 -7.31 -12.31
CA TYR A 36 6.23 -8.47 -11.80
C TYR A 36 5.46 -9.17 -10.68
N ALA A 37 5.00 -8.45 -9.65
CA ALA A 37 4.22 -9.00 -8.55
C ALA A 37 2.91 -9.65 -9.01
N THR A 38 2.20 -9.00 -9.94
CA THR A 38 0.95 -9.54 -10.48
C THR A 38 1.23 -10.83 -11.26
N ILE A 39 2.20 -10.83 -12.17
CA ILE A 39 2.54 -12.01 -12.97
C ILE A 39 3.03 -13.16 -12.08
N THR A 40 3.94 -12.91 -11.14
CA THR A 40 4.45 -13.98 -10.27
C THR A 40 3.38 -14.56 -9.36
N SER A 41 2.48 -13.73 -8.83
CA SER A 41 1.35 -14.21 -8.00
C SER A 41 0.41 -15.15 -8.75
N LEU A 42 0.28 -15.00 -10.07
CA LEU A 42 -0.57 -15.85 -10.91
C LEU A 42 0.13 -17.15 -11.35
N LEU A 43 1.46 -17.17 -11.31
CA LEU A 43 2.25 -18.35 -11.68
C LEU A 43 2.55 -19.26 -10.48
N LEU A 44 2.46 -18.72 -9.27
CA LEU A 44 2.69 -19.45 -8.03
C LEU A 44 1.38 -19.97 -7.44
N PRO A 45 1.40 -21.12 -6.75
CA PRO A 45 0.23 -21.60 -6.03
C PRO A 45 -0.25 -20.58 -5.01
N VAL A 46 -1.56 -20.34 -4.99
CA VAL A 46 -2.19 -19.48 -3.99
C VAL A 46 -2.06 -20.13 -2.62
N ASN A 47 -1.71 -19.31 -1.63
CA ASN A 47 -1.62 -19.72 -0.24
C ASN A 47 -2.95 -20.33 0.24
N VAL A 48 -2.88 -21.41 1.03
CA VAL A 48 -4.08 -22.15 1.47
C VAL A 48 -5.08 -21.27 2.22
N ASP A 49 -4.61 -20.32 3.03
CA ASP A 49 -5.49 -19.40 3.77
C ASP A 49 -6.24 -18.45 2.82
N VAL A 50 -5.55 -17.96 1.79
CA VAL A 50 -6.15 -17.08 0.78
C VAL A 50 -7.18 -17.85 -0.04
N SER A 51 -6.82 -19.05 -0.51
CA SER A 51 -7.72 -19.94 -1.25
C SER A 51 -8.97 -20.28 -0.43
N TRP A 52 -8.80 -20.53 0.87
CA TRP A 52 -9.91 -20.80 1.77
C TRP A 52 -10.83 -19.58 1.92
N LEU A 53 -10.28 -18.38 2.15
CA LEU A 53 -11.08 -17.16 2.31
C LEU A 53 -11.80 -16.76 1.01
N LEU A 54 -11.20 -17.00 -0.16
CA LEU A 54 -11.87 -16.85 -1.46
C LEU A 54 -13.03 -17.85 -1.61
N THR A 55 -12.81 -19.11 -1.24
CA THR A 55 -13.86 -20.16 -1.28
C THR A 55 -15.02 -19.83 -0.34
N VAL A 56 -14.73 -19.43 0.90
CA VAL A 56 -15.74 -19.00 1.88
C VAL A 56 -16.49 -17.77 1.38
N GLY A 57 -15.77 -16.80 0.80
CA GLY A 57 -16.38 -15.61 0.22
C GLY A 57 -17.36 -15.94 -0.91
N ASP A 58 -17.01 -16.85 -1.81
CA ASP A 58 -17.91 -17.25 -2.91
C ASP A 58 -19.18 -17.93 -2.38
N ARG A 59 -19.04 -18.82 -1.40
CA ARG A 59 -20.18 -19.45 -0.71
C ARG A 59 -21.09 -18.41 -0.06
N VAL A 60 -20.52 -17.41 0.63
CA VAL A 60 -21.28 -16.29 1.19
C VAL A 60 -22.02 -15.49 0.12
N LEU A 61 -21.37 -15.21 -1.01
CA LEU A 61 -22.02 -14.53 -2.15
C LEU A 61 -23.10 -15.38 -2.84
N ASN A 62 -23.11 -16.69 -2.61
CA ASN A 62 -24.17 -17.61 -3.04
C ASN A 62 -25.28 -17.79 -2.00
N GLY A 63 -25.25 -17.03 -0.90
CA GLY A 63 -26.31 -16.96 0.09
C GLY A 63 -26.10 -17.82 1.34
N GLU A 64 -24.97 -18.52 1.44
CA GLU A 64 -24.62 -19.28 2.64
C GLU A 64 -24.26 -18.35 3.80
N ARG A 65 -24.64 -18.75 5.03
CA ARG A 65 -24.43 -17.94 6.23
C ARG A 65 -23.12 -18.32 6.91
N LEU A 66 -22.21 -17.35 6.99
CA LEU A 66 -20.95 -17.49 7.74
C LEU A 66 -21.22 -17.90 9.20
N TYR A 67 -20.45 -18.87 9.71
CA TYR A 67 -20.56 -19.49 11.04
C TYR A 67 -21.81 -20.37 11.30
N VAL A 68 -22.74 -20.44 10.35
CA VAL A 68 -23.90 -21.34 10.44
C VAL A 68 -23.73 -22.47 9.44
N ASP A 69 -23.61 -22.13 8.16
CA ASP A 69 -23.45 -23.08 7.06
C ASP A 69 -21.97 -23.34 6.74
N ILE A 70 -21.10 -22.40 7.13
CA ILE A 70 -19.66 -22.43 6.89
C ILE A 70 -18.92 -22.29 8.22
N ALA A 71 -18.12 -23.30 8.57
CA ALA A 71 -17.22 -23.22 9.71
C ALA A 71 -16.02 -22.34 9.37
N GLU A 72 -15.91 -21.19 10.05
CA GLU A 72 -14.78 -20.26 9.92
C GLU A 72 -14.28 -19.90 11.32
N ALA A 73 -12.96 -19.92 11.52
CA ALA A 73 -12.34 -19.61 12.82
C ALA A 73 -11.98 -18.13 12.95
N ASN A 74 -11.76 -17.45 11.83
CA ASN A 74 -11.42 -16.04 11.81
C ASN A 74 -12.64 -15.14 12.02
N PRO A 75 -12.45 -13.87 12.44
CA PRO A 75 -13.52 -12.88 12.47
C PRO A 75 -14.15 -12.62 11.10
N PRO A 76 -15.41 -12.11 11.04
CA PRO A 76 -16.17 -12.03 9.77
C PRO A 76 -15.46 -11.17 8.72
N PHE A 77 -14.76 -10.15 9.18
CA PHE A 77 -14.06 -9.22 8.33
C PHE A 77 -12.96 -9.88 7.48
N SER A 78 -12.35 -10.97 7.96
CA SER A 78 -11.36 -11.73 7.18
C SER A 78 -11.96 -12.26 5.88
N THR A 79 -13.21 -12.71 5.89
CA THR A 79 -13.93 -13.11 4.67
C THR A 79 -14.33 -11.88 3.85
N TRP A 80 -14.87 -10.84 4.50
CA TRP A 80 -15.37 -9.65 3.80
C TRP A 80 -14.29 -8.90 3.03
N LEU A 81 -13.04 -8.98 3.48
CA LEU A 81 -11.89 -8.40 2.80
C LEU A 81 -11.72 -8.89 1.36
N TYR A 82 -12.14 -10.12 1.07
CA TYR A 82 -11.99 -10.76 -0.24
C TYR A 82 -13.22 -10.65 -1.14
N LEU A 83 -14.38 -10.28 -0.58
CA LEU A 83 -15.64 -10.15 -1.34
C LEU A 83 -15.54 -9.19 -2.53
N PRO A 84 -14.85 -8.03 -2.46
CA PRO A 84 -14.71 -7.14 -3.62
C PRO A 84 -14.07 -7.85 -4.82
N PHE A 85 -13.10 -8.73 -4.61
CA PHE A 85 -12.40 -9.44 -5.70
C PHE A 85 -13.29 -10.50 -6.34
N LEU A 86 -14.11 -11.19 -5.55
CA LEU A 86 -15.11 -12.15 -6.05
C LEU A 86 -16.26 -11.45 -6.79
N VAL A 87 -16.67 -10.27 -6.34
CA VAL A 87 -17.63 -9.44 -7.08
C VAL A 87 -17.04 -9.05 -8.44
N MET A 88 -15.77 -8.64 -8.48
CA MET A 88 -15.08 -8.34 -9.74
C MET A 88 -14.99 -9.56 -10.66
N GLU A 89 -14.75 -10.75 -10.11
CA GLU A 89 -14.81 -11.99 -10.86
C GLU A 89 -16.18 -12.19 -11.52
N ARG A 90 -17.27 -12.08 -10.76
CA ARG A 90 -18.64 -12.21 -11.30
C ARG A 90 -18.96 -11.16 -12.37
N LEU A 91 -18.44 -9.94 -12.22
CA LEU A 91 -18.67 -8.85 -13.17
C LEU A 91 -17.85 -8.98 -14.46
N THR A 92 -16.71 -9.67 -14.43
CA THR A 92 -15.72 -9.63 -15.52
C THR A 92 -15.43 -11.00 -16.14
N GLY A 93 -15.76 -12.09 -15.45
CA GLY A 93 -15.40 -13.45 -15.81
C GLY A 93 -13.92 -13.80 -15.60
N LEU A 94 -13.12 -12.88 -15.05
CA LEU A 94 -11.71 -13.12 -14.73
C LEU A 94 -11.57 -13.55 -13.27
N ALA A 95 -10.70 -14.52 -13.01
CA ALA A 95 -10.53 -15.13 -11.69
C ALA A 95 -10.29 -14.11 -10.56
N ALA A 96 -10.88 -14.32 -9.38
CA ALA A 96 -10.72 -13.41 -8.23
C ALA A 96 -9.26 -13.25 -7.78
N GLU A 97 -8.41 -14.25 -8.00
CA GLU A 97 -6.97 -14.19 -7.74
C GLU A 97 -6.30 -13.05 -8.51
N LEU A 98 -6.68 -12.85 -9.78
CA LEU A 98 -6.18 -11.73 -10.58
C LEU A 98 -6.59 -10.40 -9.96
N TRP A 99 -7.87 -10.27 -9.58
CA TRP A 99 -8.38 -9.05 -8.97
C TRP A 99 -7.78 -8.78 -7.60
N LEU A 100 -7.51 -9.83 -6.82
CA LEU A 100 -6.78 -9.74 -5.55
C LEU A 100 -5.37 -9.22 -5.79
N SER A 101 -4.62 -9.80 -6.73
CA SER A 101 -3.24 -9.38 -7.02
C SER A 101 -3.14 -7.95 -7.52
N VAL A 102 -4.02 -7.57 -8.48
CA VAL A 102 -4.10 -6.20 -8.99
C VAL A 102 -4.52 -5.23 -7.89
N GLY A 103 -5.52 -5.62 -7.09
CA GLY A 103 -6.02 -4.82 -5.98
C GLY A 103 -4.97 -4.60 -4.90
N LEU A 104 -4.20 -5.63 -4.55
CA LEU A 104 -3.11 -5.54 -3.58
C LEU A 104 -1.98 -4.63 -4.07
N ALA A 105 -1.59 -4.77 -5.33
CA ALA A 105 -0.58 -3.92 -5.94
C ALA A 105 -1.02 -2.44 -5.99
N ALA A 106 -2.28 -2.20 -6.38
CA ALA A 106 -2.87 -0.87 -6.36
C ALA A 106 -2.93 -0.28 -4.94
N LEU A 107 -3.34 -1.08 -3.96
CA LEU A 107 -3.39 -0.68 -2.55
C LEU A 107 -2.00 -0.34 -2.02
N ALA A 108 -0.97 -1.11 -2.37
CA ALA A 108 0.42 -0.84 -1.97
C ALA A 108 0.92 0.49 -2.53
N VAL A 109 0.73 0.74 -3.83
CA VAL A 109 1.11 1.99 -4.48
C VAL A 109 0.35 3.17 -3.87
N ALA A 110 -0.96 3.05 -3.71
CA ALA A 110 -1.80 4.11 -3.12
C ALA A 110 -1.38 4.41 -1.68
N SER A 111 -1.18 3.37 -0.87
CA SER A 111 -0.80 3.51 0.53
C SER A 111 0.56 4.18 0.70
N ILE A 112 1.56 3.78 -0.09
CA ILE A 112 2.89 4.40 -0.07
C ILE A 112 2.83 5.85 -0.58
N TRP A 113 2.04 6.11 -1.63
CA TRP A 113 1.84 7.47 -2.12
C TRP A 113 1.20 8.38 -1.07
N PHE A 114 0.12 7.94 -0.41
CA PHE A 114 -0.53 8.69 0.66
C PHE A 114 0.43 8.92 1.84
N SER A 115 1.15 7.87 2.27
CA SER A 115 2.12 7.96 3.36
C SER A 115 3.24 8.96 3.05
N ALA A 116 3.84 8.87 1.85
CA ALA A 116 4.87 9.82 1.41
C ALA A 116 4.33 11.24 1.31
N ARG A 117 3.09 11.42 0.81
CA ARG A 117 2.44 12.72 0.73
C ARG A 117 2.22 13.36 2.11
N ILE A 118 1.83 12.58 3.12
CA ILE A 118 1.66 13.05 4.51
C ILE A 118 3.02 13.49 5.09
N LEU A 119 4.05 12.65 4.92
CA LEU A 119 5.40 12.93 5.43
C LEU A 119 6.05 14.14 4.76
N ILE A 120 5.96 14.25 3.43
CA ILE A 120 6.56 15.36 2.67
C ILE A 120 5.86 16.70 2.97
N GLN A 121 4.55 16.69 3.22
CA GLN A 121 3.85 17.91 3.67
C GLN A 121 4.30 18.37 5.06
N ALA A 122 4.76 17.45 5.90
CA ALA A 122 5.28 17.78 7.22
C ALA A 122 6.74 18.24 7.17
N ASP A 123 7.56 17.64 6.31
CA ASP A 123 8.96 17.98 6.09
C ASP A 123 9.32 17.85 4.60
N GLU A 124 9.47 19.00 3.93
CA GLU A 124 9.79 19.04 2.50
C GLU A 124 11.15 18.40 2.18
N SER A 125 12.07 18.33 3.15
CA SER A 125 13.38 17.69 2.96
C SER A 125 13.25 16.21 2.61
N LEU A 126 12.13 15.57 2.98
CA LEU A 126 11.83 14.16 2.69
C LEU A 126 11.53 13.91 1.22
N LYS A 127 11.23 14.95 0.43
CA LYS A 127 10.97 14.84 -1.02
C LYS A 127 12.13 14.18 -1.77
N ARG A 128 13.37 14.32 -1.28
CA ARG A 128 14.56 13.66 -1.86
C ARG A 128 14.49 12.12 -1.79
N TYR A 129 13.71 11.57 -0.87
CA TYR A 129 13.50 10.13 -0.70
C TYR A 129 12.33 9.60 -1.54
N ALA A 130 11.55 10.45 -2.23
CA ALA A 130 10.45 10.00 -3.09
C ALA A 130 10.91 9.01 -4.19
N ARG A 131 12.18 9.10 -4.62
CA ARG A 131 12.81 8.15 -5.55
C ARG A 131 12.92 6.72 -5.01
N LEU A 132 12.78 6.52 -3.69
CA LEU A 132 12.79 5.22 -3.03
C LEU A 132 11.39 4.59 -2.95
N ALA A 133 10.35 5.28 -3.42
CA ALA A 133 8.99 4.72 -3.46
C ALA A 133 8.91 3.34 -4.15
N PRO A 134 9.61 3.06 -5.28
CA PRO A 134 9.59 1.72 -5.87
C PRO A 134 10.17 0.66 -4.93
N VAL A 135 11.21 1.00 -4.17
CA VAL A 135 11.81 0.09 -3.17
C VAL A 135 10.81 -0.20 -2.06
N ALA A 136 10.11 0.82 -1.55
CA ALA A 136 9.05 0.62 -0.56
C ALA A 136 7.92 -0.28 -1.10
N VAL A 137 7.49 -0.06 -2.35
CA VAL A 137 6.45 -0.89 -2.99
C VAL A 137 6.91 -2.33 -3.09
N PHE A 138 8.14 -2.55 -3.55
CA PHE A 138 8.72 -3.89 -3.63
C PHE A 138 8.78 -4.56 -2.25
N CYS A 139 9.33 -3.87 -1.24
CA CYS A 139 9.45 -4.41 0.11
C CYS A 139 8.11 -4.82 0.70
N VAL A 140 7.05 -4.03 0.49
CA VAL A 140 5.73 -4.32 1.06
C VAL A 140 5.02 -5.44 0.29
N LEU A 141 5.18 -5.52 -1.03
CA LEU A 141 4.60 -6.60 -1.84
C LEU A 141 5.32 -7.94 -1.66
N PHE A 142 6.62 -7.92 -1.36
CA PHE A 142 7.45 -9.12 -1.25
C PHE A 142 8.02 -9.36 0.15
N LEU A 143 7.43 -8.75 1.19
CA LEU A 143 7.84 -9.00 2.58
C LEU A 143 7.72 -10.48 2.94
N LEU A 144 6.65 -11.13 2.45
CA LEU A 144 6.34 -12.54 2.66
C LEU A 144 5.82 -13.15 1.35
N PRO A 145 6.70 -13.51 0.40
CA PRO A 145 6.29 -13.89 -0.95
C PRO A 145 5.43 -15.18 -1.00
N LEU A 146 5.56 -16.08 -0.02
CA LEU A 146 4.74 -17.29 0.11
C LEU A 146 3.35 -17.02 0.69
N ASP A 147 3.16 -15.85 1.29
CA ASP A 147 1.94 -15.41 1.95
C ASP A 147 1.29 -14.24 1.18
N PHE A 148 1.63 -14.12 -0.11
CA PHE A 148 1.12 -13.05 -0.96
C PHE A 148 -0.42 -13.05 -0.96
N GLY A 149 -1.00 -11.86 -0.73
CA GLY A 149 -2.45 -11.68 -0.69
C GLY A 149 -3.12 -12.13 0.61
N GLN A 150 -2.35 -12.55 1.63
CA GLN A 150 -2.92 -12.79 2.96
C GLN A 150 -3.43 -11.50 3.60
N ARG A 151 -4.43 -11.66 4.49
CA ARG A 151 -5.04 -10.58 5.27
C ARG A 151 -4.02 -9.80 6.08
N GLU A 152 -2.98 -10.43 6.62
CA GLU A 152 -1.87 -9.79 7.33
C GLU A 152 -1.11 -8.81 6.42
N GLN A 153 -0.82 -9.20 5.17
CA GLN A 153 -0.17 -8.32 4.21
C GLN A 153 -1.05 -7.11 3.85
N ILE A 154 -2.34 -7.36 3.58
CA ILE A 154 -3.32 -6.30 3.34
C ILE A 154 -3.39 -5.34 4.54
N SER A 155 -3.36 -5.88 5.76
CA SER A 155 -3.37 -5.11 7.01
C SER A 155 -2.17 -4.18 7.11
N VAL A 156 -0.95 -4.70 6.86
CA VAL A 156 0.29 -3.93 6.92
C VAL A 156 0.25 -2.80 5.90
N ILE A 157 -0.16 -3.09 4.66
CA ILE A 157 -0.29 -2.07 3.62
C ILE A 157 -1.29 -0.99 4.04
N ALA A 158 -2.48 -1.39 4.49
CA ALA A 158 -3.55 -0.47 4.86
C ALA A 158 -3.17 0.41 6.06
N LEU A 159 -2.31 -0.07 6.96
CA LEU A 159 -1.89 0.64 8.16
C LEU A 159 -0.85 1.76 7.90
N LEU A 160 -0.08 1.69 6.81
CA LEU A 160 1.02 2.65 6.55
C LEU A 160 0.61 4.14 6.60
N PRO A 161 -0.53 4.57 6.02
CA PRO A 161 -0.92 5.98 6.05
C PRO A 161 -1.23 6.45 7.48
N TRP A 162 -1.73 5.55 8.32
CA TRP A 162 -1.93 5.83 9.74
C TRP A 162 -0.61 5.99 10.49
N LEU A 163 0.37 5.12 10.24
CA LEU A 163 1.71 5.25 10.83
C LEU A 163 2.40 6.55 10.41
N ALA A 164 2.29 6.93 9.13
CA ALA A 164 2.82 8.19 8.62
C ALA A 164 2.12 9.41 9.25
N LEU A 165 0.80 9.35 9.42
CA LEU A 165 0.06 10.39 10.09
C LEU A 165 0.44 10.48 11.58
N PHE A 166 0.57 9.34 12.25
CA PHE A 166 0.91 9.23 13.66
C PHE A 166 2.30 9.84 13.93
N SER A 167 3.31 9.51 13.13
CA SER A 167 4.65 10.07 13.29
C SER A 167 4.68 11.59 13.12
N VAL A 168 3.93 12.15 12.16
CA VAL A 168 3.84 13.60 12.01
C VAL A 168 3.12 14.26 13.18
N ARG A 169 2.07 13.61 13.72
CA ARG A 169 1.33 14.14 14.88
C ARG A 169 2.20 14.19 16.13
N ASP A 170 3.02 13.17 16.35
CA ASP A 170 3.91 13.06 17.50
C ASP A 170 4.96 14.20 17.55
N HIS A 171 5.42 14.66 16.38
CA HIS A 171 6.37 15.76 16.26
C HIS A 171 5.74 17.17 16.32
N ARG A 172 4.43 17.30 16.56
CA ARG A 172 3.72 18.58 16.57
C ARG A 172 3.08 18.89 17.92
N VAL A 173 3.29 20.12 18.40
CA VAL A 173 2.79 20.60 19.69
C VAL A 173 1.25 20.60 19.78
N ASP A 174 0.56 20.78 18.65
CA ASP A 174 -0.90 20.77 18.57
C ASP A 174 -1.48 19.39 18.23
N PHE A 175 -0.63 18.37 18.06
CA PHE A 175 -0.99 17.01 17.64
C PHE A 175 -1.85 16.93 16.36
N HIS A 176 -1.85 17.99 15.54
CA HIS A 176 -2.61 18.06 14.30
C HIS A 176 -1.70 17.83 13.10
N ALA A 177 -2.01 16.79 12.32
CA ALA A 177 -1.31 16.48 11.08
C ALA A 177 -2.30 16.14 9.96
N GLY A 178 -1.90 16.40 8.73
CA GLY A 178 -2.66 16.07 7.53
C GLY A 178 -3.99 16.81 7.40
N SER A 179 -4.53 16.74 6.18
CA SER A 179 -5.88 17.15 5.80
C SER A 179 -6.94 16.19 6.36
N ALA A 180 -8.21 16.62 6.39
CA ALA A 180 -9.33 15.78 6.83
C ALA A 180 -9.42 14.46 6.03
N ALA A 181 -9.21 14.52 4.70
CA ALA A 181 -9.22 13.34 3.85
C ALA A 181 -8.11 12.34 4.22
N GLU A 182 -6.87 12.82 4.46
CA GLU A 182 -5.75 11.98 4.88
C GLU A 182 -6.04 11.31 6.24
N ARG A 183 -6.66 12.03 7.18
CA ARG A 183 -7.08 11.46 8.47
C ARG A 183 -8.15 10.37 8.32
N ILE A 184 -9.11 10.56 7.41
CA ILE A 184 -10.14 9.56 7.13
C ILE A 184 -9.53 8.31 6.50
N VAL A 185 -8.67 8.48 5.48
CA VAL A 185 -8.00 7.35 4.81
C VAL A 185 -7.10 6.59 5.80
N ALA A 186 -6.29 7.30 6.59
CA ALA A 186 -5.47 6.72 7.64
C ALA A 186 -6.32 5.97 8.68
N GLY A 187 -7.40 6.59 9.17
CA GLY A 187 -8.31 5.98 10.14
C GLY A 187 -8.99 4.72 9.60
N ALA A 188 -9.42 4.74 8.33
CA ALA A 188 -9.99 3.57 7.67
C ALA A 188 -8.96 2.44 7.55
N GLY A 189 -7.72 2.76 7.18
CA GLY A 189 -6.62 1.79 7.15
C GLY A 189 -6.33 1.14 8.51
N ALA A 190 -6.31 1.94 9.57
CA ALA A 190 -6.19 1.43 10.94
C ALA A 190 -7.39 0.58 11.36
N ALA A 191 -8.61 0.95 10.95
CA ALA A 191 -9.80 0.15 11.21
C ALA A 191 -9.72 -1.23 10.53
N VAL A 192 -9.24 -1.31 9.28
CA VAL A 192 -8.97 -2.58 8.58
C VAL A 192 -8.00 -3.44 9.40
N PHE A 193 -6.88 -2.86 9.85
CA PHE A 193 -5.90 -3.56 10.69
C PHE A 193 -6.51 -4.10 12.00
N VAL A 194 -7.36 -3.30 12.65
CA VAL A 194 -8.08 -3.72 13.86
C VAL A 194 -9.04 -4.87 13.56
N MET A 195 -9.85 -4.76 12.51
CA MET A 195 -10.89 -5.74 12.22
C MET A 195 -10.35 -7.11 11.79
N ILE A 196 -9.12 -7.19 11.28
CA ILE A 196 -8.49 -8.45 10.87
C ILE A 196 -8.09 -9.32 12.08
N LYS A 197 -7.60 -8.71 13.17
CA LYS A 197 -7.27 -9.40 14.44
C LYS A 197 -7.61 -8.51 15.65
N PRO A 198 -8.89 -8.35 16.02
CA PRO A 198 -9.33 -7.33 16.98
C PRO A 198 -8.59 -7.29 18.32
N PRO A 199 -8.41 -8.40 19.06
CA PRO A 199 -7.76 -8.31 20.38
C PRO A 199 -6.27 -7.95 20.28
N TYR A 200 -5.55 -8.49 19.30
CA TYR A 200 -4.11 -8.26 19.15
C TYR A 200 -3.81 -6.90 18.53
N SER A 201 -4.59 -6.50 17.52
CA SER A 201 -4.42 -5.24 16.82
C SER A 201 -4.78 -4.03 17.68
N VAL A 202 -5.82 -4.12 18.52
CA VAL A 202 -6.15 -3.07 19.48
C VAL A 202 -5.03 -2.91 20.50
N LEU A 203 -4.49 -4.01 21.04
CA LEU A 203 -3.35 -3.94 21.96
C LEU A 203 -2.12 -3.30 21.31
N ALA A 204 -1.82 -3.64 20.06
CA ALA A 204 -0.70 -3.07 19.32
C ALA A 204 -0.84 -1.55 19.07
N LEU A 205 -2.07 -1.06 18.86
CA LEU A 205 -2.35 0.36 18.65
C LEU A 205 -2.60 1.14 19.95
N ALA A 206 -2.94 0.44 21.04
CA ALA A 206 -3.21 1.02 22.35
C ALA A 206 -1.96 1.12 23.24
N VAL A 207 -0.80 0.62 22.80
CA VAL A 207 0.47 0.85 23.51
C VAL A 207 0.69 2.37 23.57
N PRO A 208 0.89 2.95 24.76
CA PRO A 208 1.06 4.39 24.89
C PRO A 208 2.32 4.84 24.13
N ALA A 209 2.14 5.87 23.31
CA ALA A 209 3.21 6.82 23.00
C ALA A 209 3.57 7.60 24.27
#